data_AF-A0A0A9CPZ4-F1
#
_entry.id   AF-A0A0A9CPZ4-F1
#
_cell.length_a   1.000
_cell.length_b   1.000
_cell.length_c   1.000
_cell.angle_alpha   90.00
_cell.angle_beta   90.00
_cell.angle_gamma   90.00
#
_symmetry.space_group_name_H-M   'P 1'
#
loop_
_entity.id
_entity.type
_entity.pdbx_description
1 polymer ?
#
loop_
_entity_poly.entity_id
_entity_poly.type
_entity_poly.pdbx_seq_one_letter_code
_entity_poly.pdbx_strand_id
1 'polypeptide(L)'
;MESRPTATSDEPPPPLFAMHAACLRDNKTAVFPLGAEEIHLVAMSSKMNLPNHACFGGYKVPLGLYNSCSSILNLRCLGIVFDLDETLFVANTTRSFEDRIDALQRKLSDETDPQRISGMLVEIKRYQDDKFILKQYIESDQVTDGGEVYKVQSEVIPLLADSHQQPVTRPIIRLQEKNIILTRINPLIRDTSVLVWLRPAWDELRSYLIAGGRKRFEVYVCTMAERDYALEMWRLLDPDSRLINSVQLLDRLVRAKSGSKKYLLNVFNDGSCHSGIALVIDYRLKVWDEKDQHRVHVVPAFAPYYAPQAEANFPIPVLRVARNVACNVWGGFFK
;
A
#
# COMPACT_ATOMS: atom_id res chain seq x y z
N MET A 1 -75.51 4.48 -7.64
CA MET A 1 -74.77 3.26 -7.23
C MET A 1 -73.66 3.10 -8.27
N GLU A 2 -72.55 3.82 -8.06
CA GLU A 2 -71.46 3.87 -9.04
C GLU A 2 -70.62 2.59 -8.95
N SER A 3 -70.52 1.91 -10.08
CA SER A 3 -69.73 0.71 -10.30
C SER A 3 -68.22 1.04 -10.25
N ARG A 4 -67.50 0.38 -9.33
CA ARG A 4 -66.03 0.31 -9.37
C ARG A 4 -65.58 -0.36 -10.68
N PRO A 5 -64.59 0.17 -11.40
CA PRO A 5 -63.96 -0.57 -12.48
C PRO A 5 -63.16 -1.73 -11.87
N THR A 6 -63.39 -2.93 -12.40
CA THR A 6 -62.55 -4.11 -12.23
C THR A 6 -61.16 -3.82 -12.79
N ALA A 7 -60.12 -3.96 -11.95
CA ALA A 7 -58.73 -3.86 -12.38
C ALA A 7 -58.45 -4.90 -13.46
N THR A 8 -58.13 -4.43 -14.67
CA THR A 8 -57.65 -5.23 -15.78
C THR A 8 -56.28 -5.82 -15.43
N SER A 9 -56.16 -7.14 -15.56
CA SER A 9 -54.96 -7.94 -15.27
C SER A 9 -53.81 -7.79 -16.28
N ASP A 10 -53.80 -6.72 -17.09
CA ASP A 10 -52.88 -6.53 -18.23
C ASP A 10 -52.00 -5.28 -18.14
N GLU A 11 -52.05 -4.50 -17.05
CA GLU A 11 -51.07 -3.42 -16.87
C GLU A 11 -49.73 -3.98 -16.38
N PRO A 12 -48.60 -3.70 -17.07
CA PRO A 12 -47.30 -4.13 -16.60
C PRO A 12 -47.02 -3.52 -15.22
N PRO A 13 -46.44 -4.29 -14.29
CA PRO A 13 -46.16 -3.80 -12.95
C PRO A 13 -45.32 -2.53 -13.04
N PRO A 14 -45.54 -1.52 -12.17
CA PRO A 14 -44.80 -0.28 -12.25
C PRO A 14 -43.29 -0.54 -12.25
N PRO A 15 -42.48 0.25 -12.98
CA PRO A 15 -41.07 -0.07 -13.24
C PRO A 15 -40.23 -0.42 -11.98
N LEU A 16 -40.53 0.24 -10.86
CA LEU A 16 -39.90 -0.03 -9.56
C LEU A 16 -40.20 -1.43 -9.00
N PHE A 17 -41.41 -1.96 -9.19
CA PHE A 17 -41.77 -3.32 -8.78
C PHE A 17 -41.11 -4.36 -9.68
N ALA A 18 -41.07 -4.13 -10.99
CA ALA A 18 -40.38 -4.99 -11.92
C ALA A 18 -38.88 -5.06 -11.60
N MET A 19 -38.25 -3.91 -11.31
CA MET A 19 -36.85 -3.83 -10.89
C MET A 19 -36.61 -4.53 -9.54
N HIS A 20 -37.47 -4.31 -8.54
CA HIS A 20 -37.39 -4.98 -7.24
C HIS A 20 -37.45 -6.51 -7.37
N ALA A 21 -38.45 -7.01 -8.11
CA ALA A 21 -38.62 -8.44 -8.37
C ALA A 21 -37.44 -9.03 -9.13
N ALA A 22 -36.88 -8.30 -10.11
CA ALA A 22 -35.68 -8.73 -10.83
C ALA A 22 -34.45 -8.80 -9.92
N CYS A 23 -34.23 -7.80 -9.06
CA CYS A 23 -33.14 -7.79 -8.10
C CYS A 23 -33.21 -8.99 -7.14
N LEU A 24 -34.38 -9.32 -6.62
CA LEU A 24 -34.58 -10.49 -5.76
C LEU A 24 -34.34 -11.81 -6.51
N ARG A 25 -34.93 -11.95 -7.70
CA ARG A 25 -34.82 -13.18 -8.49
C ARG A 25 -33.39 -13.47 -8.93
N ASP A 26 -32.69 -12.43 -9.36
CA ASP A 26 -31.36 -12.56 -9.97
C ASP A 26 -30.23 -12.41 -8.92
N ASN A 27 -30.57 -12.19 -7.64
CA ASN A 27 -29.64 -11.86 -6.55
C ASN A 27 -28.72 -10.68 -6.89
N LYS A 28 -29.30 -9.61 -7.43
CA LYS A 28 -28.60 -8.40 -7.85
C LYS A 28 -29.06 -7.19 -7.04
N THR A 29 -28.25 -6.14 -7.11
CA THR A 29 -28.58 -4.80 -6.60
C THR A 29 -28.76 -3.86 -7.78
N ALA A 30 -29.68 -2.90 -7.65
CA ALA A 30 -29.80 -1.84 -8.63
C ALA A 30 -28.81 -0.72 -8.26
N VAL A 31 -28.00 -0.28 -9.22
CA VAL A 31 -27.02 0.78 -9.04
C VAL A 31 -27.33 1.91 -10.01
N PHE A 32 -27.39 3.14 -9.52
CA PHE A 32 -27.59 4.30 -10.37
C PHE A 32 -26.64 5.44 -9.98
N PRO A 33 -26.02 6.12 -10.96
CA PRO A 33 -25.09 7.21 -10.70
C PRO A 33 -25.85 8.46 -10.21
N LEU A 34 -25.24 9.19 -9.29
CA LEU A 34 -25.71 10.46 -8.75
C LEU A 34 -24.52 11.41 -8.55
N GLY A 35 -24.11 12.10 -9.61
CA GLY A 35 -22.96 13.00 -9.58
C GLY A 35 -21.64 12.24 -9.36
N ALA A 36 -20.91 12.59 -8.29
CA ALA A 36 -19.66 11.91 -7.88
C ALA A 36 -19.90 10.64 -7.03
N GLU A 37 -21.15 10.28 -6.80
CA GLU A 37 -21.59 9.14 -6.00
C GLU A 37 -22.48 8.22 -6.85
N GLU A 38 -22.80 7.07 -6.32
CA GLU A 38 -23.81 6.15 -6.83
C GLU A 38 -24.70 5.67 -5.68
N ILE A 39 -25.95 5.37 -6.00
CA ILE A 39 -26.89 4.81 -5.04
C ILE A 39 -27.10 3.33 -5.37
N HIS A 40 -26.96 2.50 -4.33
CA HIS A 40 -27.20 1.06 -4.39
C HIS A 40 -28.52 0.76 -3.70
N LEU A 41 -29.41 0.09 -4.41
CA LEU A 41 -30.70 -0.36 -3.92
C LEU A 41 -30.71 -1.87 -3.85
N VAL A 42 -30.61 -2.37 -2.62
CA VAL A 42 -30.73 -3.80 -2.32
C VAL A 42 -32.21 -4.10 -2.10
N ALA A 43 -32.79 -4.95 -2.94
CA ALA A 43 -34.18 -5.34 -2.79
C ALA A 43 -34.37 -6.15 -1.49
N MET A 44 -35.29 -5.72 -0.65
CA MET A 44 -35.58 -6.32 0.65
C MET A 44 -36.90 -7.09 0.58
N SER A 45 -36.90 -8.34 1.06
CA SER A 45 -38.12 -9.12 1.23
C SER A 45 -38.86 -8.65 2.49
N SER A 46 -40.14 -8.31 2.35
CA SER A 46 -40.99 -7.97 3.50
C SER A 46 -41.35 -9.24 4.28
N LYS A 47 -41.17 -9.23 5.62
CA LYS A 47 -41.63 -10.32 6.49
C LYS A 47 -43.16 -10.52 6.50
N MET A 48 -43.90 -9.48 6.13
CA MET A 48 -45.37 -9.48 6.14
C MET A 48 -45.96 -10.01 4.81
N ASN A 49 -45.13 -10.39 3.83
CA ASN A 49 -45.56 -10.82 2.49
C ASN A 49 -46.67 -9.91 1.89
N LEU A 50 -46.58 -8.61 2.15
CA LEU A 50 -47.55 -7.64 1.62
C LEU A 50 -47.42 -7.63 0.10
N PRO A 51 -48.47 -8.05 -0.65
CA PRO A 51 -48.42 -7.99 -2.10
C PRO A 51 -48.24 -6.53 -2.53
N ASN A 52 -47.47 -6.31 -3.60
CA ASN A 52 -47.24 -5.01 -4.22
C ASN A 52 -46.49 -3.98 -3.35
N HIS A 53 -45.45 -4.39 -2.61
CA HIS A 53 -44.52 -3.45 -1.95
C HIS A 53 -43.07 -3.66 -2.41
N ALA A 54 -42.51 -2.66 -3.10
CA ALA A 54 -41.11 -2.64 -3.52
C ALA A 54 -40.29 -1.91 -2.45
N CYS A 55 -39.72 -2.67 -1.53
CA CYS A 55 -38.87 -2.13 -0.47
C CYS A 55 -37.40 -2.32 -0.82
N PHE A 56 -36.63 -1.25 -0.76
CA PHE A 56 -35.18 -1.29 -0.97
C PHE A 56 -34.44 -0.76 0.26
N GLY A 57 -33.35 -1.42 0.64
CA GLY A 57 -32.30 -0.81 1.43
C GLY A 57 -31.43 0.05 0.52
N GLY A 58 -31.24 1.32 0.85
CA GLY A 58 -30.49 2.27 0.05
C GLY A 58 -29.15 2.63 0.68
N TYR A 59 -28.08 2.57 -0.11
CA TYR A 59 -26.75 3.03 0.28
C TYR A 59 -26.24 4.06 -0.71
N LYS A 60 -25.61 5.11 -0.21
CA LYS A 60 -24.91 6.11 -1.02
C LYS A 60 -23.42 5.86 -0.91
N VAL A 61 -22.75 5.65 -2.04
CA VAL A 61 -21.33 5.29 -2.06
C VAL A 61 -20.59 6.06 -3.17
N PRO A 62 -19.25 6.15 -3.14
CA PRO A 62 -18.48 6.73 -4.25
C PRO A 62 -18.79 6.06 -5.59
N LEU A 63 -18.83 6.86 -6.65
CA LEU A 63 -19.08 6.37 -8.01
C LEU A 63 -18.08 5.28 -8.41
N GLY A 64 -18.58 4.18 -9.00
CA GLY A 64 -17.75 3.08 -9.48
C GLY A 64 -17.41 2.01 -8.44
N LEU A 65 -17.70 2.24 -7.15
CA LEU A 65 -17.36 1.31 -6.08
C LEU A 65 -17.97 -0.08 -6.26
N TYR A 66 -19.22 -0.16 -6.73
CA TYR A 66 -19.86 -1.45 -7.04
C TYR A 66 -19.04 -2.27 -8.04
N ASN A 67 -18.70 -1.65 -9.17
CA ASN A 67 -18.03 -2.32 -10.28
C ASN A 67 -16.61 -2.73 -9.87
N SER A 68 -15.90 -1.87 -9.15
CA SER A 68 -14.58 -2.17 -8.60
C SER A 68 -14.62 -3.36 -7.64
N CYS A 69 -15.53 -3.33 -6.66
CA CYS A 69 -15.66 -4.41 -5.68
C CYS A 69 -16.12 -5.72 -6.35
N SER A 70 -17.09 -5.65 -7.26
CA SER A 70 -17.55 -6.82 -8.02
C SER A 70 -16.40 -7.44 -8.80
N SER A 71 -15.60 -6.63 -9.48
CA SER A 71 -14.42 -7.10 -10.23
C SER A 71 -13.38 -7.76 -9.31
N ILE A 72 -13.04 -7.11 -8.19
CA ILE A 72 -12.11 -7.63 -7.19
C ILE A 72 -12.61 -8.98 -6.63
N LEU A 73 -13.87 -9.07 -6.26
CA LEU A 73 -14.48 -10.28 -5.70
C LEU A 73 -14.58 -11.42 -6.72
N ASN A 74 -14.97 -11.13 -7.96
CA ASN A 74 -15.04 -12.11 -9.04
C ASN A 74 -13.67 -12.71 -9.37
N LEU A 75 -12.60 -11.93 -9.21
CA LEU A 75 -11.22 -12.39 -9.37
C LEU A 75 -10.67 -13.12 -8.14
N ARG A 76 -11.46 -13.23 -7.06
CA ARG A 76 -11.02 -13.65 -5.73
C ARG A 76 -9.79 -12.86 -5.27
N CYS A 77 -9.87 -11.55 -5.40
CA CYS A 77 -8.84 -10.59 -5.03
C CYS A 77 -9.29 -9.77 -3.81
N LEU A 78 -8.36 -9.16 -3.08
CA LEU A 78 -8.64 -8.22 -1.98
C LEU A 78 -7.79 -6.94 -2.15
N GLY A 79 -8.09 -5.88 -1.41
CA GLY A 79 -7.17 -4.74 -1.31
C GLY A 79 -6.03 -5.02 -0.33
N ILE A 80 -4.81 -4.59 -0.63
CA ILE A 80 -3.74 -4.46 0.36
C ILE A 80 -3.11 -3.07 0.31
N VAL A 81 -2.98 -2.43 1.47
CA VAL A 81 -2.38 -1.11 1.60
C VAL A 81 -1.10 -1.23 2.40
N PHE A 82 0.00 -0.75 1.81
CA PHE A 82 1.30 -0.67 2.48
C PHE A 82 1.60 0.75 2.95
N ASP A 83 2.06 0.85 4.18
CA ASP A 83 2.99 1.92 4.54
C ASP A 83 4.40 1.63 3.97
N LEU A 84 5.24 2.66 3.86
CA LEU A 84 6.56 2.56 3.24
C LEU A 84 7.70 2.55 4.26
N ASP A 85 8.09 3.73 4.74
CA ASP A 85 9.25 3.92 5.63
C ASP A 85 9.07 3.18 6.95
N GLU A 86 10.12 2.52 7.42
CA GLU A 86 10.12 1.71 8.65
C GLU A 86 9.11 0.53 8.62
N THR A 87 8.37 0.34 7.52
CA THR A 87 7.51 -0.83 7.28
C THR A 87 8.17 -1.79 6.28
N LEU A 88 8.49 -1.32 5.07
CA LEU A 88 9.03 -2.11 3.96
C LEU A 88 10.52 -1.85 3.70
N PHE A 89 11.03 -0.69 4.11
CA PHE A 89 12.42 -0.30 3.93
C PHE A 89 12.80 0.84 4.90
N VAL A 90 14.08 1.16 4.97
CA VAL A 90 14.60 2.39 5.59
C VAL A 90 15.51 3.07 4.59
N ALA A 91 15.27 4.34 4.29
CA ALA A 91 16.15 5.14 3.45
C ALA A 91 16.86 6.22 4.24
N ASN A 92 18.09 6.54 3.85
CA ASN A 92 18.87 7.62 4.43
C ASN A 92 19.55 8.45 3.34
N THR A 93 19.51 9.77 3.51
CA THR A 93 20.37 10.74 2.82
C THR A 93 21.63 10.99 3.64
N THR A 94 22.64 11.66 3.07
CA THR A 94 23.82 12.10 3.82
C THR A 94 23.44 12.87 5.08
N ARG A 95 22.45 13.78 4.95
CA ARG A 95 21.94 14.59 6.06
C ARG A 95 21.23 13.75 7.11
N SER A 96 20.37 12.79 6.72
CA SER A 96 19.68 11.96 7.71
C SER A 96 20.64 11.01 8.44
N PHE A 97 21.73 10.58 7.79
CA PHE A 97 22.81 9.87 8.47
C PHE A 97 23.49 10.76 9.52
N GLU A 98 23.86 11.99 9.16
CA GLU A 98 24.46 12.97 10.07
C GLU A 98 23.56 13.24 11.28
N ASP A 99 22.28 13.58 11.03
CA ASP A 99 21.31 13.86 12.09
C ASP A 99 21.17 12.67 13.07
N ARG A 100 21.16 11.42 12.56
CA ARG A 100 21.07 10.20 13.37
C ARG A 100 22.35 9.93 14.17
N ILE A 101 23.52 10.08 13.55
CA ILE A 101 24.82 9.91 14.22
C ILE A 101 24.96 10.95 15.34
N ASP A 102 24.67 12.22 15.07
CA ASP A 102 24.77 13.30 16.04
C ASP A 102 23.77 13.12 17.19
N ALA A 103 22.56 12.62 16.91
CA ALA A 103 21.59 12.29 17.95
C ALA A 103 22.06 11.15 18.86
N LEU A 104 22.68 10.11 18.29
CA LEU A 104 23.23 8.99 19.06
C LEU A 104 24.47 9.42 19.86
N GLN A 105 25.36 10.23 19.29
CA GLN A 105 26.52 10.76 20.00
C GLN A 105 26.13 11.64 21.17
N ARG A 106 25.10 12.49 21.03
CA ARG A 106 24.56 13.27 22.15
C ARG A 106 24.02 12.37 23.26
N LYS A 107 23.23 11.36 22.92
CA LYS A 107 22.73 10.38 23.89
C LYS A 107 23.86 9.59 24.57
N LEU A 108 24.93 9.30 23.83
CA LEU A 108 26.08 8.53 24.32
C LEU A 108 26.82 9.28 25.43
N SER A 109 26.95 10.60 25.31
CA SER A 109 27.60 11.46 26.30
C SER A 109 26.90 11.45 27.67
N ASP A 110 25.59 11.20 27.69
CA ASP A 110 24.76 11.17 28.90
C ASP A 110 24.51 9.74 29.42
N GLU A 111 24.93 8.70 28.70
CA GLU A 111 24.69 7.30 29.07
C GLU A 111 25.81 6.78 29.98
N THR A 112 25.42 6.00 30.98
CA THR A 112 26.35 5.46 32.00
C THR A 112 26.40 3.94 31.99
N ASP A 113 25.39 3.27 31.44
CA ASP A 113 25.35 1.81 31.35
C ASP A 113 26.34 1.30 30.27
N PRO A 114 27.38 0.54 30.64
CA PRO A 114 28.38 0.04 29.69
C PRO A 114 27.80 -0.78 28.54
N GLN A 115 26.70 -1.53 28.79
CA GLN A 115 26.07 -2.34 27.75
C GLN A 115 25.38 -1.47 26.70
N ARG A 116 24.67 -0.43 27.13
CA ARG A 116 24.01 0.53 26.23
C ARG A 116 25.03 1.36 25.45
N ILE A 117 26.09 1.82 26.11
CA ILE A 117 27.21 2.52 25.46
C ILE A 117 27.78 1.66 24.33
N SER A 118 28.08 0.39 24.59
CA SER A 118 28.59 -0.53 23.58
C SER A 118 27.60 -0.72 22.42
N GLY A 119 26.31 -0.91 22.72
CA GLY A 119 25.26 -1.02 21.71
C GLY A 119 25.17 0.21 20.81
N MET A 120 25.18 1.40 21.39
CA MET A 120 25.13 2.68 20.68
C MET A 120 26.37 2.92 19.83
N LEU A 121 27.57 2.57 20.30
CA LEU A 121 28.80 2.66 19.52
C LEU A 121 28.77 1.77 18.28
N VAL A 122 28.24 0.55 18.41
CA VAL A 122 28.05 -0.35 17.27
C VAL A 122 27.01 0.19 16.29
N GLU A 123 25.91 0.76 16.79
CA GLU A 123 24.89 1.41 15.96
C GLU A 123 25.47 2.62 15.18
N ILE A 124 26.20 3.51 15.86
CA ILE A 124 26.91 4.65 15.24
C ILE A 124 27.85 4.14 14.13
N LYS A 125 28.62 3.08 14.41
CA LYS A 125 29.53 2.51 13.41
C LYS A 125 28.78 2.04 12.16
N ARG A 126 27.65 1.34 12.30
CA ARG A 126 26.83 0.91 11.15
C ARG A 126 26.34 2.10 10.33
N TYR A 127 25.89 3.17 10.97
CA TYR A 127 25.51 4.40 10.26
C TYR A 127 26.70 5.06 9.55
N GLN A 128 27.89 5.08 10.16
CA GLN A 128 29.10 5.62 9.55
C GLN A 128 29.55 4.82 8.33
N ASP A 129 29.55 3.48 8.44
CA ASP A 129 29.92 2.57 7.36
C ASP A 129 29.00 2.79 6.14
N ASP A 130 27.68 2.83 6.34
CA ASP A 130 26.72 3.07 5.26
C ASP A 130 26.75 4.50 4.71
N LYS A 131 26.98 5.51 5.58
CA LYS A 131 27.19 6.90 5.14
C LYS A 131 28.41 6.99 4.21
N PHE A 132 29.47 6.24 4.52
CA PHE A 132 30.67 6.20 3.68
C PHE A 132 30.38 5.58 2.31
N ILE A 133 29.60 4.48 2.26
CA ILE A 133 29.13 3.88 1.00
C ILE A 133 28.32 4.90 0.19
N LEU A 134 27.37 5.60 0.81
CA LEU A 134 26.58 6.63 0.12
C LEU A 134 27.45 7.77 -0.41
N LYS A 135 28.48 8.18 0.34
CA LYS A 135 29.44 9.20 -0.10
C LYS A 135 30.20 8.77 -1.35
N GLN A 136 30.71 7.53 -1.38
CA GLN A 136 31.38 6.98 -2.57
C GLN A 136 30.48 7.04 -3.81
N TYR A 137 29.20 6.66 -3.66
CA TYR A 137 28.21 6.72 -4.72
C TYR A 137 28.01 8.15 -5.23
N ILE A 138 27.83 9.12 -4.34
CA ILE A 138 27.63 10.55 -4.69
C ILE A 138 28.83 11.12 -5.46
N GLU A 139 30.05 10.77 -5.03
CA GLU A 139 31.28 11.32 -5.60
C GLU A 139 31.64 10.67 -6.94
N SER A 140 31.53 9.34 -7.02
CA SER A 140 32.16 8.55 -8.09
C SER A 140 31.21 7.67 -8.92
N ASP A 141 29.91 7.65 -8.60
CA ASP A 141 28.93 6.74 -9.21
C ASP A 141 29.35 5.25 -9.12
N GLN A 142 30.13 4.92 -8.09
CA GLN A 142 30.63 3.59 -7.78
C GLN A 142 30.74 3.43 -6.25
N VAL A 143 30.70 2.19 -5.77
CA VAL A 143 30.95 1.87 -4.36
C VAL A 143 31.84 0.63 -4.24
N THR A 144 32.63 0.58 -3.16
CA THR A 144 33.42 -0.60 -2.83
C THR A 144 32.81 -1.28 -1.62
N ASP A 145 32.47 -2.56 -1.75
CA ASP A 145 31.93 -3.36 -0.64
C ASP A 145 32.54 -4.76 -0.64
N GLY A 146 33.06 -5.21 0.51
CA GLY A 146 33.71 -6.52 0.62
C GLY A 146 34.95 -6.71 -0.26
N GLY A 147 35.56 -5.63 -0.76
CA GLY A 147 36.67 -5.67 -1.71
C GLY A 147 36.24 -5.63 -3.18
N GLU A 148 34.95 -5.81 -3.46
CA GLU A 148 34.37 -5.74 -4.81
C GLU A 148 33.93 -4.32 -5.15
N VAL A 149 34.07 -3.93 -6.41
CA VAL A 149 33.66 -2.60 -6.91
C VAL A 149 32.36 -2.72 -7.71
N TYR A 150 31.32 -2.04 -7.22
CA TYR A 150 30.02 -1.97 -7.86
C TYR A 150 29.88 -0.63 -8.58
N LYS A 151 29.62 -0.68 -9.89
CA LYS A 151 29.41 0.52 -10.71
C LYS A 151 27.93 0.80 -10.90
N VAL A 152 27.59 2.07 -11.04
CA VAL A 152 26.22 2.50 -11.36
C VAL A 152 25.70 1.79 -12.61
N GLN A 153 24.45 1.37 -12.54
CA GLN A 153 23.66 0.88 -13.65
C GLN A 153 22.59 1.92 -14.00
N SER A 154 22.23 2.00 -15.27
CA SER A 154 21.11 2.82 -15.72
C SER A 154 19.84 1.97 -15.77
N GLU A 155 18.85 2.33 -14.97
CA GLU A 155 17.55 1.67 -14.95
C GLU A 155 16.49 2.61 -15.53
N VAL A 156 15.70 2.16 -16.50
CA VAL A 156 14.65 2.97 -17.13
C VAL A 156 13.46 3.04 -16.19
N ILE A 157 13.01 4.25 -15.86
CA ILE A 157 11.78 4.45 -15.08
C ILE A 157 10.59 4.39 -16.05
N PRO A 158 9.62 3.48 -15.84
CA PRO A 158 8.39 3.44 -16.62
C PRO A 158 7.61 4.76 -16.50
N LEU A 159 7.07 5.23 -17.62
CA LEU A 159 6.26 6.44 -17.67
C LEU A 159 5.01 6.31 -16.80
N LEU A 160 4.70 7.37 -16.06
CA LEU A 160 3.41 7.57 -15.43
C LEU A 160 2.43 8.04 -16.52
N ALA A 161 1.20 7.56 -16.51
CA ALA A 161 0.17 8.10 -17.39
C ALA A 161 -0.05 9.60 -17.07
N ASP A 162 -0.38 10.39 -18.10
CA ASP A 162 -0.50 11.86 -18.09
C ASP A 162 0.79 12.70 -17.95
N SER A 163 1.96 12.07 -17.90
CA SER A 163 3.23 12.81 -17.97
C SER A 163 3.70 12.91 -19.43
N HIS A 164 3.64 14.11 -20.04
CA HIS A 164 4.31 14.41 -21.33
C HIS A 164 5.85 14.33 -21.28
N GLN A 165 6.41 13.77 -20.22
CA GLN A 165 7.84 13.67 -19.98
C GLN A 165 8.39 12.42 -20.68
N GLN A 166 9.63 12.50 -21.16
CA GLN A 166 10.34 11.35 -21.71
C GLN A 166 10.67 10.33 -20.60
N PRO A 167 10.84 9.04 -20.94
CA PRO A 167 11.34 8.06 -19.99
C PRO A 167 12.64 8.55 -19.36
N VAL A 168 12.68 8.61 -18.03
CA VAL A 168 13.87 9.04 -17.28
C VAL A 168 14.67 7.80 -16.92
N THR A 169 15.98 7.80 -17.16
CA THR A 169 16.89 6.78 -16.66
C THR A 169 17.42 7.19 -15.29
N ARG A 170 17.27 6.32 -14.29
CA ARG A 170 17.87 6.52 -12.97
C ARG A 170 19.23 5.83 -12.84
N PRO A 171 20.18 6.47 -12.16
CA PRO A 171 21.38 5.81 -11.68
C PRO A 171 21.04 4.94 -10.47
N ILE A 172 21.44 3.67 -10.49
CA ILE A 172 21.19 2.74 -9.39
C ILE A 172 22.36 1.78 -9.17
N ILE A 173 22.63 1.44 -7.91
CA ILE A 173 23.48 0.31 -7.53
C ILE A 173 22.69 -0.57 -6.57
N ARG A 174 22.60 -1.87 -6.84
CA ARG A 174 21.93 -2.85 -5.97
C ARG A 174 22.97 -3.79 -5.36
N LEU A 175 23.21 -3.66 -4.06
CA LEU A 175 24.04 -4.57 -3.27
C LEU A 175 23.14 -5.70 -2.75
N GLN A 176 22.91 -6.70 -3.62
CA GLN A 176 21.90 -7.75 -3.41
C GLN A 176 22.12 -8.52 -2.10
N GLU A 177 23.36 -8.87 -1.77
CA GLU A 177 23.70 -9.63 -0.56
C GLU A 177 23.33 -8.90 0.74
N LYS A 178 23.32 -7.56 0.71
CA LYS A 178 22.96 -6.72 1.86
C LYS A 178 21.51 -6.23 1.82
N ASN A 179 20.76 -6.50 0.75
CA ASN A 179 19.47 -5.88 0.48
C ASN A 179 19.55 -4.34 0.49
N ILE A 180 20.65 -3.76 0.01
CA ILE A 180 20.85 -2.31 -0.07
C ILE A 180 20.72 -1.84 -1.51
N ILE A 181 20.08 -0.69 -1.70
CA ILE A 181 19.99 0.01 -2.98
C ILE A 181 20.48 1.45 -2.80
N LEU A 182 21.33 1.90 -3.71
CA LEU A 182 21.71 3.31 -3.85
C LEU A 182 21.03 3.86 -5.10
N THR A 183 20.30 4.96 -4.97
CA THR A 183 19.64 5.64 -6.09
C THR A 183 19.58 7.15 -5.83
N ARG A 184 18.91 7.91 -6.68
CA ARG A 184 18.58 9.33 -6.49
C ARG A 184 17.08 9.53 -6.58
N ILE A 185 16.51 10.33 -5.67
CA ILE A 185 15.09 10.70 -5.74
C ILE A 185 14.80 11.48 -7.03
N ASN A 186 15.67 12.45 -7.34
CA ASN A 186 15.71 13.08 -8.65
C ASN A 186 16.96 12.56 -9.39
N PRO A 187 16.81 11.75 -10.44
CA PRO A 187 17.93 11.18 -11.19
C PRO A 187 19.00 12.19 -11.66
N LEU A 188 18.59 13.44 -11.89
CA LEU A 188 19.43 14.52 -12.37
C LEU A 188 20.23 15.25 -11.27
N ILE A 189 19.83 15.12 -10.00
CA ILE A 189 20.41 15.88 -8.88
C ILE A 189 21.13 14.92 -7.92
N ARG A 190 22.46 14.98 -7.91
CA ARG A 190 23.31 14.12 -7.04
C ARG A 190 23.01 14.27 -5.56
N ASP A 191 22.65 15.46 -5.09
CA ASP A 191 22.36 15.71 -3.67
C ASP A 191 21.07 15.03 -3.18
N THR A 192 20.26 14.52 -4.11
CA THR A 192 19.08 13.70 -3.79
C THR A 192 19.41 12.20 -3.69
N SER A 193 20.69 11.85 -3.63
CA SER A 193 21.14 10.47 -3.46
C SER A 193 20.70 9.90 -2.11
N VAL A 194 20.29 8.65 -2.13
CA VAL A 194 19.77 7.92 -0.98
C VAL A 194 20.32 6.50 -0.95
N LEU A 195 20.61 6.02 0.24
CA LEU A 195 20.87 4.60 0.53
C LEU A 195 19.61 4.01 1.15
N VAL A 196 19.09 2.94 0.55
CA VAL A 196 17.84 2.28 0.92
C VAL A 196 18.12 0.85 1.34
N TRP A 197 17.84 0.53 2.60
CA TRP A 197 17.76 -0.84 3.08
C TRP A 197 16.38 -1.40 2.77
N LEU A 198 16.29 -2.43 1.94
CA LEU A 198 15.06 -3.19 1.77
C LEU A 198 14.87 -4.15 2.94
N ARG A 199 13.64 -4.24 3.44
CA ARG A 199 13.32 -5.19 4.48
C ARG A 199 13.39 -6.62 3.93
N PRO A 200 14.07 -7.56 4.63
CA PRO A 200 14.19 -8.95 4.17
C PRO A 200 12.84 -9.61 3.87
N ALA A 201 12.84 -10.55 2.92
CA ALA A 201 11.67 -11.27 2.43
C ALA A 201 10.60 -10.42 1.70
N TRP A 202 10.93 -9.19 1.27
CA TRP A 202 10.08 -8.42 0.37
C TRP A 202 9.74 -9.18 -0.92
N ASP A 203 10.73 -9.81 -1.55
CA ASP A 203 10.51 -10.57 -2.80
C ASP A 203 9.57 -11.77 -2.63
N GLU A 204 9.61 -12.44 -1.48
CA GLU A 204 8.67 -13.52 -1.16
C GLU A 204 7.24 -12.99 -1.00
N LEU A 205 7.08 -11.85 -0.32
CA LEU A 205 5.78 -11.19 -0.18
C LEU A 205 5.28 -10.71 -1.54
N ARG A 206 6.10 -9.97 -2.30
CA ARG A 206 5.78 -9.50 -3.65
C ARG A 206 5.34 -10.64 -4.56
N SER A 207 6.10 -11.73 -4.61
CA SER A 207 5.77 -12.91 -5.42
C SER A 207 4.44 -13.55 -5.01
N TYR A 208 4.13 -13.55 -3.70
CA TYR A 208 2.86 -14.07 -3.20
C TYR A 208 1.66 -13.24 -3.65
N LEU A 209 1.78 -11.91 -3.73
CA LEU A 209 0.69 -11.01 -4.13
C LEU A 209 0.25 -11.22 -5.60
N ILE A 210 1.15 -11.68 -6.47
CA ILE A 210 0.93 -11.86 -7.92
C ILE A 210 1.11 -13.32 -8.41
N ALA A 211 1.04 -14.29 -7.52
CA ALA A 211 1.41 -15.67 -7.83
C ALA A 211 0.56 -16.31 -8.94
N GLY A 212 1.21 -17.04 -9.85
CA GLY A 212 0.53 -17.82 -10.89
C GLY A 212 -0.14 -16.98 -11.97
N GLY A 213 0.36 -15.77 -12.22
CA GLY A 213 -0.19 -14.86 -13.24
C GLY A 213 -1.53 -14.20 -12.85
N ARG A 214 -1.94 -14.35 -11.59
CA ARG A 214 -3.16 -13.75 -11.03
C ARG A 214 -2.81 -12.90 -9.81
N LYS A 215 -3.48 -11.75 -9.69
CA LYS A 215 -3.39 -10.92 -8.48
C LYS A 215 -4.26 -11.52 -7.38
N ARG A 216 -3.66 -11.83 -6.23
CA ARG A 216 -4.40 -12.12 -4.99
C ARG A 216 -4.82 -10.84 -4.27
N PHE A 217 -4.03 -9.79 -4.48
CA PHE A 217 -4.30 -8.48 -3.93
C PHE A 217 -4.10 -7.38 -4.97
N GLU A 218 -5.01 -6.41 -4.97
CA GLU A 218 -4.79 -5.10 -5.56
C GLU A 218 -4.01 -4.25 -4.56
N VAL A 219 -2.83 -3.78 -4.99
CA VAL A 219 -1.88 -3.11 -4.11
C VAL A 219 -2.06 -1.61 -4.15
N TYR A 220 -1.96 -0.98 -2.98
CA TYR A 220 -2.03 0.45 -2.73
C TYR A 220 -0.94 0.87 -1.76
N VAL A 221 -0.58 2.15 -1.79
CA VAL A 221 0.43 2.74 -0.89
C VAL A 221 -0.18 3.92 -0.16
N CYS A 222 -0.03 3.94 1.16
CA CYS A 222 -0.42 5.07 1.99
C CYS A 222 0.72 5.46 2.92
N THR A 223 1.42 6.54 2.57
CA THR A 223 2.60 7.03 3.31
C THR A 223 2.42 8.49 3.73
N MET A 224 3.13 8.91 4.78
CA MET A 224 3.23 10.33 5.15
C MET A 224 4.37 11.06 4.42
N ALA A 225 5.23 10.32 3.72
CA ALA A 225 6.39 10.87 3.02
C ALA A 225 6.00 11.76 1.84
N GLU A 226 6.95 12.59 1.39
CA GLU A 226 6.81 13.44 0.20
C GLU A 226 6.53 12.58 -1.05
N ARG A 227 5.75 13.13 -1.99
CA ARG A 227 5.22 12.37 -3.14
C ARG A 227 6.34 11.82 -4.03
N ASP A 228 7.30 12.66 -4.40
CA ASP A 228 8.39 12.26 -5.31
C ASP A 228 9.29 11.20 -4.69
N TYR A 229 9.56 11.35 -3.38
CA TYR A 229 10.27 10.35 -2.60
C TYR A 229 9.52 9.01 -2.61
N ALA A 230 8.23 9.02 -2.28
CA ALA A 230 7.42 7.81 -2.20
C ALA A 230 7.30 7.09 -3.55
N LEU A 231 7.18 7.84 -4.65
CA LEU A 231 7.16 7.30 -6.00
C LEU A 231 8.48 6.60 -6.34
N GLU A 232 9.62 7.23 -6.03
CA GLU A 232 10.92 6.62 -6.26
C GLU A 232 11.09 5.35 -5.44
N MET A 233 10.79 5.41 -4.14
CA MET A 233 10.87 4.25 -3.25
C MET A 233 9.98 3.10 -3.71
N TRP A 234 8.76 3.37 -4.14
CA TRP A 234 7.87 2.33 -4.67
C TRP A 234 8.44 1.67 -5.92
N ARG A 235 9.03 2.46 -6.84
CA ARG A 235 9.68 1.91 -8.04
C ARG A 235 10.90 1.05 -7.73
N LEU A 236 11.54 1.20 -6.57
CA LEU A 236 12.60 0.28 -6.14
C LEU A 236 12.04 -1.07 -5.69
N LEU A 237 10.86 -1.06 -5.06
CA LEU A 237 10.14 -2.23 -4.57
C LEU A 237 9.42 -3.01 -5.70
N ASP A 238 8.89 -2.30 -6.70
CA ASP A 238 8.18 -2.85 -7.85
C ASP A 238 8.75 -2.35 -9.19
N PRO A 239 10.01 -2.68 -9.53
CA PRO A 239 10.69 -2.16 -10.73
C PRO A 239 9.97 -2.49 -12.04
N ASP A 240 9.33 -3.66 -12.10
CA ASP A 240 8.61 -4.13 -13.29
C ASP A 240 7.15 -3.63 -13.36
N SER A 241 6.69 -2.83 -12.39
CA SER A 241 5.29 -2.39 -12.28
C SER A 241 4.26 -3.54 -12.29
N ARG A 242 4.60 -4.66 -11.64
CA ARG A 242 3.76 -5.87 -11.60
C ARG A 242 2.71 -5.82 -10.49
N LEU A 243 3.00 -5.15 -9.38
CA LEU A 243 2.05 -4.95 -8.28
C LEU A 243 1.09 -3.81 -8.61
N ILE A 244 1.65 -2.64 -8.92
CA ILE A 244 0.91 -1.45 -9.34
C ILE A 244 1.39 -1.06 -10.74
N ASN A 245 0.47 -1.04 -11.69
CA ASN A 245 0.76 -0.61 -13.05
C ASN A 245 1.20 0.87 -13.04
N SER A 246 2.17 1.24 -13.88
CA SER A 246 2.72 2.61 -13.91
C SER A 246 1.66 3.68 -14.20
N VAL A 247 0.61 3.35 -14.95
CA VAL A 247 -0.55 4.22 -15.23
C VAL A 247 -1.36 4.48 -13.95
N GLN A 248 -1.51 3.48 -13.09
CA GLN A 248 -2.31 3.56 -11.85
C GLN A 248 -1.51 4.05 -10.64
N LEU A 249 -0.18 4.15 -10.77
CA LEU A 249 0.70 4.41 -9.63
C LEU A 249 0.40 5.76 -8.96
N LEU A 250 0.08 6.80 -9.74
CA LEU A 250 -0.22 8.12 -9.20
C LEU A 250 -1.51 8.15 -8.36
N ASP A 251 -2.48 7.30 -8.71
CA ASP A 251 -3.79 7.22 -8.05
C ASP A 251 -3.72 6.31 -6.83
N ARG A 252 -2.96 5.21 -6.90
CA ARG A 252 -2.85 4.23 -5.81
C ARG A 252 -1.81 4.58 -4.75
N LEU A 253 -0.93 5.53 -5.04
CA LEU A 253 0.00 6.09 -4.05
C LEU A 253 -0.58 7.37 -3.46
N VAL A 254 -1.12 7.23 -2.25
CA VAL A 254 -1.75 8.31 -1.51
C VAL A 254 -0.82 8.81 -0.42
N ARG A 255 -0.59 10.12 -0.44
CA ARG A 255 0.11 10.81 0.64
C ARG A 255 -0.87 11.26 1.71
N ALA A 256 -0.72 10.73 2.92
CA ALA A 256 -1.39 11.24 4.10
C ALA A 256 -0.70 12.52 4.60
N LYS A 257 -1.49 13.50 5.04
CA LYS A 257 -0.95 14.75 5.60
C LYS A 257 -0.26 14.47 6.93
N SER A 258 0.94 15.00 7.11
CA SER A 258 1.66 14.91 8.39
C SER A 258 0.82 15.48 9.54
N GLY A 259 0.79 14.79 10.68
CA GLY A 259 -0.04 15.15 11.84
C GLY A 259 -1.52 14.81 11.72
N SER A 260 -1.97 14.22 10.60
CA SER A 260 -3.34 13.72 10.42
C SER A 260 -3.38 12.18 10.45
N LYS A 261 -4.55 11.59 10.73
CA LYS A 261 -4.74 10.13 10.61
C LYS A 261 -4.82 9.72 9.13
N LYS A 262 -4.40 8.49 8.83
CA LYS A 262 -4.62 7.78 7.56
C LYS A 262 -6.04 7.18 7.56
N TYR A 263 -6.69 7.21 6.39
CA TYR A 263 -8.06 6.73 6.19
C TYR A 263 -8.12 5.88 4.94
N LEU A 264 -8.69 4.68 5.01
CA LEU A 264 -8.85 3.81 3.83
C LEU A 264 -9.76 4.46 2.78
N LEU A 265 -10.74 5.24 3.21
CA LEU A 265 -11.59 6.00 2.29
C LEU A 265 -10.78 6.96 1.41
N ASN A 266 -9.73 7.58 1.95
CA ASN A 266 -8.85 8.47 1.19
C ASN A 266 -7.89 7.68 0.29
N VAL A 267 -7.53 6.45 0.69
CA VAL A 267 -6.72 5.54 -0.14
C VAL A 267 -7.51 5.07 -1.36
N PHE A 268 -8.81 4.84 -1.19
CA PHE A 268 -9.73 4.37 -2.24
C PHE A 268 -10.65 5.49 -2.76
N ASN A 269 -10.14 6.73 -2.82
CA ASN A 269 -10.94 7.94 -3.07
C ASN A 269 -11.68 7.93 -4.43
N ASP A 270 -11.24 7.11 -5.36
CA ASP A 270 -11.84 6.89 -6.68
C ASP A 270 -12.88 5.75 -6.71
N GLY A 271 -13.23 5.19 -5.55
CA GLY A 271 -14.08 4.01 -5.49
C GLY A 271 -13.39 2.74 -5.99
N SER A 272 -12.05 2.70 -6.06
CA SER A 272 -11.33 1.52 -6.57
C SER A 272 -11.38 0.30 -5.64
N CYS A 273 -11.72 0.47 -4.36
CA CYS A 273 -11.86 -0.63 -3.41
C CYS A 273 -12.73 -0.22 -2.20
N HIS A 274 -13.39 -1.19 -1.57
CA HIS A 274 -14.11 -0.97 -0.32
C HIS A 274 -13.21 -1.32 0.87
N SER A 275 -13.20 -0.48 1.91
CA SER A 275 -12.39 -0.73 3.13
C SER A 275 -12.63 -2.12 3.73
N GLY A 276 -13.90 -2.55 3.72
CA GLY A 276 -14.42 -3.89 4.00
C GLY A 276 -13.58 -5.08 3.54
N ILE A 277 -12.96 -4.96 2.37
CA ILE A 277 -12.24 -6.05 1.69
C ILE A 277 -10.74 -5.74 1.57
N ALA A 278 -10.22 -4.87 2.43
CA ALA A 278 -8.81 -4.46 2.44
C ALA A 278 -8.08 -4.89 3.71
N LEU A 279 -6.79 -5.21 3.55
CA LEU A 279 -5.79 -5.41 4.59
C LEU A 279 -4.81 -4.25 4.57
N VAL A 280 -4.36 -3.77 5.73
CA VAL A 280 -3.31 -2.77 5.85
C VAL A 280 -2.09 -3.39 6.53
N ILE A 281 -0.90 -3.15 5.99
CA ILE A 281 0.38 -3.47 6.63
C ILE A 281 1.08 -2.14 6.96
N ASP A 282 1.21 -1.84 8.25
CA ASP A 282 1.81 -0.60 8.74
C ASP A 282 2.44 -0.86 10.11
N TYR A 283 3.62 -0.30 10.38
CA TYR A 283 4.25 -0.44 11.68
C TYR A 283 3.57 0.36 12.81
N ARG A 284 2.65 1.27 12.48
CA ARG A 284 1.95 2.15 13.42
C ARG A 284 0.44 1.99 13.32
N LEU A 285 -0.17 1.39 14.34
CA LEU A 285 -1.63 1.30 14.42
C LEU A 285 -2.30 2.67 14.57
N LYS A 286 -1.77 3.51 15.47
CA LYS A 286 -2.43 4.76 15.92
C LYS A 286 -2.39 5.90 14.89
N VAL A 287 -1.67 5.74 13.79
CA VAL A 287 -1.75 6.70 12.67
C VAL A 287 -2.98 6.45 11.81
N TRP A 288 -3.65 5.30 11.93
CA TRP A 288 -4.89 5.03 11.21
C TRP A 288 -6.11 5.45 12.01
N ASP A 289 -7.16 5.86 11.30
CA ASP A 289 -8.46 6.13 11.89
C ASP A 289 -8.98 4.93 12.67
N GLU A 290 -9.70 5.19 13.77
CA GLU A 290 -10.15 4.13 14.68
C GLU A 290 -11.04 3.12 13.98
N LYS A 291 -11.86 3.56 13.02
CA LYS A 291 -12.69 2.66 12.22
C LYS A 291 -11.88 1.75 11.30
N ASP A 292 -10.66 2.11 10.95
CA ASP A 292 -9.81 1.35 10.03
C ASP A 292 -8.76 0.52 10.78
N GLN A 293 -8.48 0.80 12.06
CA GLN A 293 -7.46 0.11 12.87
C GLN A 293 -7.63 -1.41 12.93
N HIS A 294 -8.87 -1.93 12.90
CA HIS A 294 -9.12 -3.38 12.89
C HIS A 294 -8.67 -4.08 11.60
N ARG A 295 -8.33 -3.32 10.56
CA ARG A 295 -7.80 -3.82 9.28
C ARG A 295 -6.28 -3.75 9.21
N VAL A 296 -5.64 -3.14 10.21
CA VAL A 296 -4.19 -2.94 10.26
C VAL A 296 -3.53 -4.13 10.94
N HIS A 297 -2.75 -4.86 10.16
CA HIS A 297 -1.76 -5.78 10.70
C HIS A 297 -0.48 -5.00 11.01
N VAL A 298 -0.20 -4.86 12.31
CA VAL A 298 0.97 -4.15 12.80
C VAL A 298 2.20 -5.04 12.70
N VAL A 299 3.22 -4.56 11.99
CA VAL A 299 4.55 -5.17 11.97
C VAL A 299 5.51 -4.38 12.86
N PRO A 300 6.54 -5.00 13.46
CA PRO A 300 7.59 -4.23 14.12
C PRO A 300 8.24 -3.22 13.16
N ALA A 301 8.66 -2.07 13.68
CA ALA A 301 9.40 -1.08 12.91
C ALA A 301 10.70 -1.72 12.37
N PHE A 302 10.99 -1.52 11.10
CA PHE A 302 12.22 -1.97 10.48
C PHE A 302 13.36 -1.03 10.89
N ALA A 303 14.27 -1.53 11.72
CA ALA A 303 15.37 -0.75 12.29
C ALA A 303 16.72 -1.47 12.09
N PRO A 304 17.24 -1.50 10.84
CA PRO A 304 18.43 -2.29 10.49
C PRO A 304 19.70 -1.84 11.23
N TYR A 305 19.76 -0.60 11.71
CA TYR A 305 20.91 -0.06 12.43
C TYR A 305 20.88 -0.36 13.93
N TYR A 306 19.70 -0.24 14.55
CA TYR A 306 19.52 -0.45 15.99
C TYR A 306 19.51 -1.95 16.35
N ALA A 307 18.70 -2.73 15.65
CA ALA A 307 18.48 -4.15 15.94
C ALA A 307 18.46 -5.02 14.67
N PRO A 308 19.57 -5.11 13.90
CA PRO A 308 19.64 -5.92 12.68
C PRO A 308 19.30 -7.40 12.92
N GLN A 309 19.64 -7.89 14.11
CA GLN A 309 19.35 -9.24 14.56
C GLN A 309 17.84 -9.51 14.70
N ALA A 310 17.01 -8.48 14.89
CA ALA A 310 15.56 -8.66 14.92
C ALA A 310 14.97 -9.05 13.54
N GLU A 311 15.75 -8.92 12.46
CA GLU A 311 15.35 -9.38 11.13
C GLU A 311 16.11 -10.66 10.73
N ALA A 312 17.31 -10.89 11.28
CA ALA A 312 18.17 -12.04 10.96
C ALA A 312 18.03 -13.25 11.91
N ASN A 313 17.75 -13.02 13.20
CA ASN A 313 17.74 -14.08 14.23
C ASN A 313 16.35 -14.65 14.51
N PHE A 314 15.29 -14.04 13.96
CA PHE A 314 13.98 -14.68 14.02
C PHE A 314 13.92 -15.83 13.01
N PRO A 315 13.37 -17.00 13.39
CA PRO A 315 13.27 -18.14 12.49
C PRO A 315 12.42 -17.85 11.23
N ILE A 316 11.62 -16.78 11.27
CA ILE A 316 10.75 -16.34 10.18
C ILE A 316 10.88 -14.81 10.07
N PRO A 317 11.35 -14.27 8.92
CA PRO A 317 11.40 -12.83 8.69
C PRO A 317 10.02 -12.17 8.81
N VAL A 318 9.99 -10.90 9.22
CA VAL A 318 8.71 -10.19 9.49
C VAL A 318 7.81 -10.14 8.26
N LEU A 319 8.34 -9.88 7.06
CA LEU A 319 7.52 -9.86 5.85
C LEU A 319 7.01 -11.25 5.43
N ARG A 320 7.67 -12.32 5.86
CA ARG A 320 7.15 -13.69 5.70
C ARG A 320 5.96 -13.95 6.63
N VAL A 321 5.96 -13.36 7.83
CA VAL A 321 4.79 -13.34 8.72
C VAL A 321 3.65 -12.55 8.08
N ALA A 322 3.93 -11.34 7.57
CA ALA A 322 2.94 -10.52 6.87
C ALA A 322 2.32 -11.26 5.66
N ARG A 323 3.13 -11.99 4.89
CA ARG A 323 2.66 -12.88 3.81
C ARG A 323 1.68 -13.94 4.33
N ASN A 324 2.01 -14.60 5.44
CA ASN A 324 1.14 -15.63 6.02
C ASN A 324 -0.18 -15.03 6.53
N VAL A 325 -0.13 -13.82 7.12
CA VAL A 325 -1.34 -13.07 7.51
C VAL A 325 -2.18 -12.73 6.29
N ALA A 326 -1.58 -12.20 5.23
CA ALA A 326 -2.28 -11.93 3.97
C ALA A 326 -2.93 -13.22 3.43
N CYS A 327 -2.24 -14.36 3.49
CA CYS A 327 -2.80 -15.65 3.09
C CYS A 327 -3.99 -16.09 3.93
N ASN A 328 -3.93 -15.90 5.25
CA ASN A 328 -5.03 -16.25 6.15
C ASN A 328 -6.23 -15.32 5.97
N VAL A 329 -6.01 -14.02 5.82
CA VAL A 329 -7.07 -13.03 5.55
C VAL A 329 -7.75 -13.35 4.22
N TRP A 330 -6.97 -13.56 3.16
CA TRP A 330 -7.48 -13.91 1.85
C TRP A 330 -8.26 -15.24 1.87
N GLY A 331 -7.67 -16.29 2.46
CA GLY A 331 -8.30 -17.60 2.53
C GLY A 331 -9.53 -17.62 3.45
N GLY A 332 -9.55 -16.83 4.51
CA GLY A 332 -10.69 -16.70 5.41
C GLY A 332 -11.84 -15.90 4.84
N PHE A 333 -11.55 -14.87 4.01
CA PHE A 333 -12.57 -14.05 3.38
C PHE A 333 -13.38 -14.81 2.32
N PHE A 334 -12.73 -15.70 1.55
CA PHE A 334 -13.36 -16.45 0.47
C PHE A 334 -13.77 -17.89 0.83
N LYS A 335 -13.75 -18.23 2.11
CA LYS A 335 -14.42 -19.41 2.67
C LYS A 335 -15.84 -19.04 3.03
#